data_AF-A0A0F7PNW1-F1
#
_entry.id   AF-A0A0F7PNW1-F1
#
_cell.length_a   1.000
_cell.length_b   1.000
_cell.length_c   1.000
_cell.angle_alpha   90.00
_cell.angle_beta   90.00
_cell.angle_gamma   90.00
#
_symmetry.space_group_name_H-M   'P 1'
#
loop_
_entity.id
_entity.type
_entity.pdbx_description
1 polymer ?
#
loop_
_entity_poly.entity_id
_entity_poly.type
_entity_poly.pdbx_seq_one_letter_code
_entity_poly.pdbx_strand_id
1 'polypeptide(L)'
;MYIFDLGRLGELARGLGILVIAALANGSGLAGFAPSEAQAEEYLGEIVLMANRFCPRGTIEANGRSLGNNGALNMFNDGNPFVLPDLRDSGSMRWCVVESGIIPPRGSGSNRSDDRMPGEIVAFVTGYCMEGWEIQTAATLPYQDSITWCKALENGYAGDDSHYYLAQMQLGSGDGCLTSLAVPADGRAFIAMENEKLWTLLSNAYGGDSRSNGEGSFNVPDLASPAPGMTWCINNGGYYPPHN
;
A
#
# COMPACT_ATOMS: atom_id res chain seq x y z
N MET A 1 28.91 67.69 19.27
CA MET A 1 28.01 68.85 19.10
C MET A 1 27.77 68.98 17.60
N TYR A 2 26.64 68.62 16.99
CA TYR A 2 25.25 68.49 17.43
C TYR A 2 24.70 67.05 17.26
N ILE A 3 23.79 66.67 18.14
CA ILE A 3 22.98 65.43 18.09
C ILE A 3 21.67 65.82 17.41
N PHE A 4 21.28 65.12 16.33
CA PHE A 4 19.95 65.24 15.74
C PHE A 4 19.08 64.07 16.20
N ASP A 5 18.11 64.41 17.03
CA ASP A 5 16.99 63.59 17.47
C ASP A 5 15.83 63.78 16.49
N LEU A 6 15.32 62.69 15.91
CA LEU A 6 14.20 62.67 14.95
C LEU A 6 13.03 61.80 15.46
N GLY A 7 12.79 61.79 16.77
CA GLY A 7 11.61 61.16 17.35
C GLY A 7 10.40 62.08 17.44
N ARG A 8 9.69 62.37 16.34
CA ARG A 8 8.26 62.80 16.35
C ARG A 8 7.64 63.04 14.96
N LEU A 9 7.18 61.98 14.32
CA LEU A 9 6.08 61.99 13.34
C LEU A 9 5.43 60.61 13.50
N GLY A 10 4.26 60.43 14.09
CA GLY A 10 3.08 61.27 14.06
C GLY A 10 1.92 60.33 13.77
N GLU A 11 1.33 59.80 14.84
CA GLU A 11 0.03 59.14 14.81
C GLU A 11 -1.00 60.04 14.11
N LEU A 12 -1.33 59.78 12.84
CA LEU A 12 -2.41 60.46 12.13
C LEU A 12 -2.76 59.71 10.83
N ALA A 13 -3.30 58.49 10.96
CA ALA A 13 -4.03 57.85 9.87
C ALA A 13 -5.11 56.89 10.40
N ARG A 14 -5.93 57.38 11.32
CA ARG A 14 -7.32 56.93 11.47
C ARG A 14 -8.08 57.39 10.22
N GLY A 15 -8.11 56.55 9.19
CA GLY A 15 -8.80 56.82 7.93
C GLY A 15 -9.77 55.70 7.62
N LEU A 16 -11.06 56.05 7.66
CA LEU A 16 -12.21 55.28 7.19
C LEU A 16 -11.91 54.45 5.93
N GLY A 17 -12.28 53.18 5.99
CA GLY A 17 -12.37 52.31 4.82
C GLY A 17 -13.36 51.19 5.11
N ILE A 18 -14.65 51.52 5.14
CA ILE A 18 -15.73 50.53 5.08
C ILE A 18 -15.59 49.81 3.74
N LEU A 19 -15.01 48.61 3.76
CA LEU A 19 -14.98 47.73 2.60
C LEU A 19 -16.23 46.86 2.65
N VAL A 20 -17.26 47.25 1.90
CA VAL A 20 -18.39 46.40 1.57
C VAL A 20 -17.89 45.34 0.59
N ILE A 21 -17.60 44.13 1.06
CA ILE A 21 -17.35 42.99 0.18
C ILE A 21 -18.71 42.43 -0.24
N ALA A 22 -19.08 42.68 -1.48
CA ALA A 22 -20.24 42.08 -2.13
C ALA A 22 -20.08 40.56 -2.18
N ALA A 23 -21.06 39.85 -1.61
CA ALA A 23 -21.18 38.40 -1.72
C ALA A 23 -21.54 38.02 -3.16
N LEU A 24 -20.56 37.57 -3.94
CA LEU A 24 -20.80 36.86 -5.20
C LEU A 24 -21.06 35.38 -4.86
N ALA A 25 -22.34 35.04 -4.83
CA ALA A 25 -22.82 33.66 -4.83
C ALA A 25 -22.49 33.02 -6.19
N ASN A 26 -21.27 32.50 -6.34
CA ASN A 26 -20.96 31.55 -7.41
C ASN A 26 -21.54 30.21 -6.97
N GLY A 27 -22.65 29.82 -7.60
CA GLY A 27 -23.21 28.48 -7.50
C GLY A 27 -22.23 27.48 -8.09
N SER A 28 -21.35 26.94 -7.23
CA SER A 28 -20.57 25.75 -7.53
C SER A 28 -21.54 24.58 -7.60
N GLY A 29 -21.93 24.21 -8.82
CA GLY A 29 -22.59 22.95 -9.09
C GLY A 29 -21.72 21.83 -8.50
N LEU A 30 -22.30 21.12 -7.52
CA LEU A 30 -21.74 19.87 -7.01
C LEU A 30 -21.70 18.90 -8.19
N ALA A 31 -20.56 18.84 -8.88
CA ALA A 31 -20.23 17.69 -9.70
C ALA A 31 -20.23 16.49 -8.76
N GLY A 32 -21.25 15.64 -8.87
CA GLY A 32 -21.26 14.34 -8.24
C GLY A 32 -20.07 13.58 -8.79
N PHE A 33 -18.99 13.54 -8.03
CA PHE A 33 -17.98 12.50 -8.18
C PHE A 33 -18.70 11.20 -7.86
N ALA A 34 -19.17 10.50 -8.89
CA ALA A 34 -19.36 9.07 -8.73
C ALA A 34 -17.99 8.51 -8.34
N PRO A 35 -17.86 7.75 -7.25
CA PRO A 35 -16.62 7.03 -7.00
C PRO A 35 -16.40 6.13 -8.23
N SER A 36 -15.34 6.40 -9.00
CA SER A 36 -14.86 5.43 -9.96
C SER A 36 -14.31 4.27 -9.13
N GLU A 37 -15.06 3.18 -9.05
CA GLU A 37 -14.53 1.89 -8.58
C GLU A 37 -13.62 1.33 -9.67
N ALA A 38 -12.43 1.93 -9.81
CA ALA A 38 -11.30 1.23 -10.40
C ALA A 38 -10.86 0.21 -9.35
N GLN A 39 -11.41 -0.99 -9.42
CA GLN A 39 -10.97 -2.10 -8.59
C GLN A 39 -9.53 -2.42 -9.03
N ALA A 40 -8.58 -2.30 -8.11
CA ALA A 40 -7.24 -2.83 -8.34
C ALA A 40 -7.39 -4.33 -8.64
N GLU A 41 -7.09 -4.73 -9.88
CA GLU A 41 -7.25 -6.12 -10.30
C GLU A 41 -6.14 -6.96 -9.66
N GLU A 42 -6.46 -7.63 -8.55
CA GLU A 42 -5.56 -8.56 -7.87
C GLU A 42 -5.44 -9.87 -8.67
N TYR A 43 -4.27 -10.52 -8.63
CA TYR A 43 -4.13 -11.84 -9.26
C TYR A 43 -4.64 -12.94 -8.34
N LEU A 44 -5.39 -13.88 -8.90
CA LEU A 44 -5.83 -15.05 -8.16
C LEU A 44 -4.64 -15.83 -7.60
N GLY A 45 -4.62 -16.07 -6.29
CA GLY A 45 -3.53 -16.77 -5.59
C GLY A 45 -2.32 -15.90 -5.24
N GLU A 46 -2.36 -14.60 -5.51
CA GLU A 46 -1.38 -13.63 -5.02
C GLU A 46 -1.39 -13.58 -3.49
N ILE A 47 -0.20 -13.53 -2.89
CA ILE A 47 -0.03 -13.35 -1.46
C ILE A 47 0.25 -11.87 -1.20
N VAL A 48 -0.67 -11.23 -0.47
CA VAL A 48 -0.57 -9.85 -0.05
C VAL A 48 -0.23 -9.82 1.45
N LEU A 49 0.84 -9.12 1.81
CA LEU A 49 1.17 -8.85 3.21
C LEU A 49 0.54 -7.52 3.63
N MET A 50 -0.29 -7.57 4.66
CA MET A 50 -0.94 -6.40 5.23
C MET A 50 -0.29 -6.03 6.55
N ALA A 51 -0.01 -4.73 6.73
CA ALA A 51 0.51 -4.21 7.98
C ALA A 51 -0.52 -4.22 9.14
N ASN A 52 -1.77 -4.60 8.88
CA ASN A 52 -2.83 -4.71 9.88
C ASN A 52 -3.22 -6.18 10.12
N ARG A 53 -4.20 -6.40 11.00
CA ARG A 53 -4.69 -7.75 11.37
C ARG A 53 -5.92 -8.20 10.58
N PHE A 54 -6.20 -7.62 9.42
CA PHE A 54 -7.34 -8.06 8.60
C PHE A 54 -6.90 -8.41 7.18
N CYS A 55 -7.71 -9.21 6.51
CA CYS A 55 -7.56 -9.50 5.10
C CYS A 55 -8.63 -8.72 4.33
N PRO A 56 -8.26 -7.89 3.34
CA PRO A 56 -9.21 -7.16 2.50
C PRO A 56 -10.28 -8.07 1.92
N ARG A 57 -11.45 -7.52 1.60
CA ARG A 57 -12.50 -8.26 0.89
C ARG A 57 -11.96 -8.87 -0.40
N GLY A 58 -12.26 -10.15 -0.65
CA GLY A 58 -11.71 -10.89 -1.80
C GLY A 58 -10.42 -11.65 -1.47
N THR A 59 -9.90 -11.50 -0.24
CA THR A 59 -8.71 -12.21 0.23
C THR A 59 -8.98 -13.04 1.50
N ILE A 60 -8.13 -14.03 1.75
CA ILE A 60 -8.25 -15.00 2.83
C ILE A 60 -6.94 -15.12 3.62
N GLU A 61 -7.02 -15.26 4.94
CA GLU A 61 -5.82 -15.41 5.76
C GLU A 61 -5.05 -16.69 5.41
N ALA A 62 -3.75 -16.55 5.16
CA ALA A 62 -2.81 -17.65 4.91
C ALA A 62 -2.49 -18.41 6.21
N ASN A 63 -3.43 -19.25 6.65
CA ASN A 63 -3.39 -19.93 7.96
C ASN A 63 -3.25 -21.46 7.86
N GLY A 64 -2.78 -21.99 6.72
CA GLY A 64 -2.61 -23.42 6.53
C GLY A 64 -3.90 -24.20 6.24
N ARG A 65 -5.07 -23.55 6.18
CA ARG A 65 -6.34 -24.26 6.00
C ARG A 65 -6.55 -24.74 4.57
N SER A 66 -7.19 -25.90 4.42
CA SER A 66 -7.71 -26.35 3.13
C SER A 66 -9.00 -25.61 2.78
N LEU A 67 -9.13 -25.14 1.55
CA LEU A 67 -10.31 -24.41 1.05
C LEU A 67 -11.37 -25.30 0.42
N GLY A 68 -11.19 -26.62 0.46
CA GLY A 68 -12.13 -27.56 -0.16
C GLY A 68 -12.29 -27.28 -1.66
N ASN A 69 -13.52 -27.09 -2.13
CA ASN A 69 -13.84 -26.82 -3.53
C ASN A 69 -13.85 -25.31 -3.85
N ASN A 70 -12.68 -24.67 -3.76
CA ASN A 70 -12.49 -23.35 -4.36
C ASN A 70 -12.06 -23.56 -5.82
N GLY A 71 -13.03 -23.55 -6.75
CA GLY A 71 -12.81 -23.92 -8.14
C GLY A 71 -11.72 -23.10 -8.84
N ALA A 72 -11.50 -21.85 -8.43
CA ALA A 72 -10.49 -20.98 -9.00
C ALA A 72 -9.09 -21.35 -8.47
N LEU A 73 -8.91 -21.42 -7.15
CA LEU A 73 -7.61 -21.77 -6.56
C LEU A 73 -7.22 -23.25 -6.80
N ASN A 74 -8.20 -24.15 -6.91
CA ASN A 74 -7.96 -25.56 -7.23
C ASN A 74 -7.34 -25.74 -8.63
N MET A 75 -7.46 -24.77 -9.54
CA MET A 75 -6.77 -24.80 -10.85
C MET A 75 -5.24 -24.70 -10.74
N PHE A 76 -4.72 -24.26 -9.58
CA PHE A 76 -3.29 -24.24 -9.30
C PHE A 76 -2.78 -25.52 -8.61
N ASN A 77 -3.70 -26.41 -8.20
CA ASN A 77 -3.36 -27.67 -7.53
C ASN A 77 -3.91 -28.90 -8.30
N ASP A 78 -3.92 -28.82 -9.65
CA ASP A 78 -4.38 -29.88 -10.54
C ASP A 78 -5.78 -30.44 -10.20
N GLY A 79 -6.68 -29.59 -9.71
CA GLY A 79 -8.04 -29.95 -9.30
C GLY A 79 -8.17 -30.55 -7.90
N ASN A 80 -7.07 -30.75 -7.17
CA ASN A 80 -7.11 -31.13 -5.77
C ASN A 80 -7.50 -29.93 -4.88
N PRO A 81 -8.03 -30.18 -3.66
CA PRO A 81 -8.30 -29.10 -2.70
C PRO A 81 -7.05 -28.27 -2.46
N PHE A 82 -7.18 -26.95 -2.65
CA PHE A 82 -6.09 -26.03 -2.37
C PHE A 82 -5.86 -25.94 -0.86
N VAL A 83 -4.61 -26.07 -0.43
CA VAL A 83 -4.19 -25.85 0.97
C VAL A 83 -3.45 -24.52 0.99
N LEU A 84 -3.95 -23.57 1.78
CA LEU A 84 -3.27 -22.30 1.96
C LEU A 84 -1.91 -22.51 2.62
N PRO A 85 -0.91 -21.67 2.33
CA PRO A 85 0.31 -21.66 3.11
C PRO A 85 -0.01 -21.22 4.55
N ASP A 86 0.78 -21.69 5.52
CA ASP A 86 0.68 -21.24 6.91
C ASP A 86 1.75 -20.18 7.18
N LEU A 87 1.32 -18.92 7.26
CA LEU A 87 2.20 -17.75 7.37
C LEU A 87 1.94 -16.93 8.64
N ARG A 88 1.31 -17.55 9.65
CA ARG A 88 0.84 -16.85 10.86
C ARG A 88 1.95 -16.28 11.76
N ASP A 89 3.22 -16.57 11.49
CA ASP A 89 4.35 -16.17 12.33
C ASP A 89 4.81 -14.71 12.15
N SER A 90 4.05 -13.87 11.42
CA SER A 90 4.41 -12.47 11.11
C SER A 90 4.07 -11.43 12.20
N GLY A 91 3.69 -11.85 13.40
CA GLY A 91 3.42 -10.95 14.52
C GLY A 91 2.16 -10.09 14.34
N SER A 92 2.31 -8.76 14.22
CA SER A 92 1.18 -7.82 14.05
C SER A 92 0.69 -7.69 12.61
N MET A 93 1.45 -8.21 11.64
CA MET A 93 1.09 -8.24 10.24
C MET A 93 0.32 -9.51 9.90
N ARG A 94 -0.42 -9.47 8.80
CA ARG A 94 -1.20 -10.61 8.30
C ARG A 94 -0.92 -10.87 6.84
N TRP A 95 -0.63 -12.13 6.52
CA TRP A 95 -0.57 -12.60 5.14
C TRP A 95 -1.95 -13.04 4.67
N CYS A 96 -2.34 -12.54 3.51
CA CYS A 96 -3.62 -12.81 2.88
C CYS A 96 -3.38 -13.36 1.47
N VAL A 97 -4.23 -14.27 1.03
CA VAL A 97 -4.21 -14.84 -0.32
C VAL A 97 -5.43 -14.35 -1.06
N VAL A 98 -5.27 -13.91 -2.30
CA VAL A 98 -6.39 -13.44 -3.13
C VAL A 98 -7.23 -14.64 -3.58
N GLU A 99 -8.50 -14.69 -3.18
CA GLU A 99 -9.43 -15.79 -3.50
C GLU A 99 -10.21 -15.57 -4.80
N SER A 100 -10.32 -14.32 -5.24
CA SER A 100 -10.99 -13.93 -6.46
C SER A 100 -10.20 -12.81 -7.12
N GLY A 101 -9.70 -13.06 -8.32
CA GLY A 101 -8.86 -12.13 -9.03
C GLY A 101 -8.70 -12.55 -10.48
N ILE A 102 -7.87 -11.81 -11.22
CA ILE A 102 -7.51 -12.18 -12.57
C ILE A 102 -6.68 -13.44 -12.52
N ILE A 103 -7.06 -14.43 -13.34
CA ILE A 103 -6.20 -15.59 -13.56
C ILE A 103 -5.01 -15.08 -14.37
N PRO A 104 -3.78 -15.15 -13.84
CA PRO A 104 -2.62 -14.67 -14.57
C PRO A 104 -2.52 -15.42 -15.91
N PRO A 105 -2.25 -14.72 -17.03
CA PRO A 105 -2.24 -15.33 -18.35
C PRO A 105 -1.21 -16.47 -18.42
N ARG A 106 -1.67 -17.64 -18.83
CA ARG A 106 -0.82 -18.82 -19.11
C ARG A 106 -0.37 -18.78 -20.58
N GLY A 107 0.43 -17.78 -20.98
CA GLY A 107 1.06 -17.75 -22.31
C GLY A 107 1.28 -16.37 -22.94
N SER A 108 1.98 -16.39 -24.09
CA SER A 108 2.63 -15.26 -24.76
C SER A 108 1.70 -14.25 -25.48
N GLY A 109 0.49 -13.99 -24.99
CA GLY A 109 -0.53 -13.36 -25.82
C GLY A 109 -1.56 -12.52 -25.10
N SER A 110 -1.19 -11.31 -24.68
CA SER A 110 -2.04 -10.11 -24.73
C SER A 110 -1.31 -8.92 -24.10
N ASN A 111 -1.04 -7.88 -24.89
CA ASN A 111 -0.51 -6.58 -24.46
C ASN A 111 -1.57 -5.76 -23.69
N ARG A 112 -2.24 -6.33 -22.68
CA ARG A 112 -3.13 -5.55 -21.81
C ARG A 112 -2.28 -4.89 -20.72
N SER A 113 -2.56 -3.61 -20.56
CA SER A 113 -1.81 -2.56 -19.87
C SER A 113 -1.69 -2.70 -18.34
N ASP A 114 -1.75 -3.91 -17.79
CA ASP A 114 -1.65 -4.17 -16.34
C ASP A 114 -0.20 -4.57 -15.99
N ASP A 115 0.75 -3.88 -16.63
CA ASP A 115 2.17 -4.16 -16.56
C ASP A 115 2.71 -3.77 -15.17
N ARG A 116 2.89 -4.78 -14.34
CA ARG A 116 3.63 -4.72 -13.06
C ARG A 116 5.04 -4.15 -13.28
N MET A 117 5.59 -3.49 -12.27
CA MET A 117 6.84 -2.73 -12.42
C MET A 117 8.05 -3.67 -12.56
N PRO A 118 9.03 -3.39 -13.42
CA PRO A 118 10.30 -4.09 -13.41
C PRO A 118 10.91 -4.09 -12.00
N GLY A 119 11.26 -5.27 -11.50
CA GLY A 119 11.77 -5.44 -10.14
C GLY A 119 10.72 -5.57 -9.04
N GLU A 120 9.42 -5.52 -9.36
CA GLU A 120 8.36 -5.88 -8.41
C GLU A 120 8.49 -7.35 -8.03
N ILE A 121 8.49 -7.60 -6.72
CA ILE A 121 8.53 -8.94 -6.17
C ILE A 121 7.15 -9.27 -5.61
N VAL A 122 6.49 -10.25 -6.22
CA VAL A 122 5.19 -10.77 -5.79
C VAL A 122 5.39 -12.16 -5.25
N ALA A 123 4.83 -12.41 -4.07
CA ALA A 123 4.76 -13.75 -3.51
C ALA A 123 3.52 -14.45 -4.08
N PHE A 124 3.72 -15.61 -4.69
CA PHE A 124 2.62 -16.49 -5.08
C PHE A 124 2.59 -17.71 -4.16
N VAL A 125 1.38 -18.16 -3.87
CA VAL A 125 1.21 -19.49 -3.30
C VAL A 125 1.57 -20.48 -4.42
N THR A 126 2.49 -21.41 -4.13
CA THR A 126 3.03 -22.45 -5.04
C THR A 126 4.19 -22.00 -5.95
N GLY A 127 4.91 -22.99 -6.52
CA GLY A 127 6.09 -22.91 -7.42
C GLY A 127 5.93 -22.11 -8.72
N TYR A 128 4.92 -21.26 -8.84
CA TYR A 128 4.48 -20.65 -10.08
C TYR A 128 4.90 -19.19 -10.16
N CYS A 129 5.65 -18.83 -11.21
CA CYS A 129 5.84 -17.44 -11.63
C CYS A 129 5.20 -17.22 -12.99
N MET A 130 4.70 -16.00 -13.21
CA MET A 130 4.13 -15.60 -14.50
C MET A 130 5.20 -15.54 -15.59
N GLU A 131 4.79 -15.61 -16.86
CA GLU A 131 5.71 -15.38 -17.98
C GLU A 131 6.30 -13.96 -17.88
N GLY A 132 7.61 -13.82 -18.10
CA GLY A 132 8.33 -12.55 -17.87
C GLY A 132 8.76 -12.30 -16.41
N TRP A 133 8.54 -13.27 -15.51
CA TRP A 133 8.98 -13.20 -14.12
C TRP A 133 10.03 -14.28 -13.83
N GLU A 134 11.04 -13.91 -13.05
CA GLU A 134 12.07 -14.82 -12.57
C GLU A 134 11.73 -15.29 -11.16
N ILE A 135 11.80 -16.61 -10.95
CA ILE A 135 11.80 -17.18 -9.60
C ILE A 135 13.04 -16.63 -8.89
N GLN A 136 12.82 -15.70 -7.95
CA GLN A 136 13.82 -15.36 -6.96
C GLN A 136 13.84 -16.54 -5.99
N THR A 137 14.82 -17.43 -6.14
CA THR A 137 14.92 -18.61 -5.29
C THR A 137 15.01 -18.11 -3.84
N ALA A 138 14.08 -18.57 -3.02
CA ALA A 138 13.84 -18.04 -1.69
C ALA A 138 15.12 -18.06 -0.84
N ALA A 139 15.35 -16.97 -0.10
CA ALA A 139 15.93 -17.15 1.22
C ALA A 139 15.09 -18.22 1.93
N THR A 140 15.70 -19.33 2.35
CA THR A 140 15.07 -20.32 3.22
C THR A 140 14.58 -19.62 4.48
N LEU A 141 13.35 -19.12 4.46
CA LEU A 141 12.62 -18.86 5.69
C LEU A 141 12.37 -20.24 6.30
N PRO A 142 12.64 -20.46 7.59
CA PRO A 142 12.67 -21.79 8.21
C PRO A 142 11.33 -22.55 8.21
N TYR A 143 10.31 -22.07 7.48
CA TYR A 143 8.93 -22.58 7.49
C TYR A 143 8.21 -22.57 6.12
N GLN A 144 8.88 -22.31 4.99
CA GLN A 144 8.18 -22.04 3.71
C GLN A 144 8.60 -22.95 2.56
N ASP A 145 8.01 -24.15 2.49
CA ASP A 145 8.13 -25.02 1.32
C ASP A 145 7.14 -24.65 0.19
N SER A 146 6.33 -23.60 0.34
CA SER A 146 5.20 -23.32 -0.56
C SER A 146 5.06 -21.88 -1.06
N ILE A 147 5.98 -20.96 -0.73
CA ILE A 147 5.97 -19.60 -1.29
C ILE A 147 7.05 -19.47 -2.35
N THR A 148 6.64 -19.02 -3.53
CA THR A 148 7.58 -18.62 -4.58
C THR A 148 7.58 -17.12 -4.70
N TRP A 149 8.77 -16.54 -4.55
CA TRP A 149 8.99 -15.13 -4.82
C TRP A 149 9.30 -14.98 -6.30
N CYS A 150 8.49 -14.20 -6.99
CA CYS A 150 8.65 -13.94 -8.40
C CYS A 150 9.03 -12.48 -8.57
N LYS A 151 10.09 -12.19 -9.35
CA LYS A 151 10.49 -10.83 -9.72
C LYS A 151 10.17 -10.57 -11.18
N ALA A 152 9.48 -9.47 -11.49
CA ALA A 152 9.28 -9.05 -12.88
C ALA A 152 10.62 -8.65 -13.53
N LEU A 153 10.96 -9.25 -14.69
CA LEU A 153 12.31 -9.19 -15.25
C LEU A 153 12.64 -7.96 -16.09
N GLU A 154 11.74 -7.41 -16.91
CA GLU A 154 11.84 -6.10 -17.60
C GLU A 154 10.80 -5.94 -18.73
N ASN A 155 10.55 -4.68 -19.14
CA ASN A 155 9.63 -4.16 -20.19
C ASN A 155 8.16 -3.90 -19.83
N GLY A 156 7.85 -3.70 -18.55
CA GLY A 156 6.55 -3.14 -18.14
C GLY A 156 6.60 -1.62 -18.05
N TYR A 157 5.68 -0.93 -18.72
CA TYR A 157 5.41 0.49 -18.47
C TYR A 157 5.03 0.63 -16.99
N ALA A 158 5.52 1.64 -16.28
CA ALA A 158 4.95 2.00 -14.98
C ALA A 158 3.52 2.48 -15.24
N GLY A 159 2.56 1.54 -15.23
CA GLY A 159 1.14 1.85 -15.18
C GLY A 159 0.90 2.77 -13.97
N ASP A 160 -0.08 3.66 -14.08
CA ASP A 160 -0.31 4.66 -13.04
C ASP A 160 -0.46 3.99 -11.66
N ASP A 161 -0.05 4.70 -10.61
CA ASP A 161 0.06 4.25 -9.22
C ASP A 161 -1.27 3.76 -8.57
N SER A 162 -2.32 3.50 -9.34
CA SER A 162 -3.65 3.16 -8.85
C SER A 162 -3.77 1.79 -8.20
N HIS A 163 -2.99 0.76 -8.55
CA HIS A 163 -3.35 -0.62 -8.14
C HIS A 163 -2.98 -1.05 -6.72
N TYR A 164 -2.52 -0.14 -5.85
CA TYR A 164 -2.03 -0.50 -4.53
C TYR A 164 -3.03 -0.20 -3.42
N TYR A 165 -3.14 -1.10 -2.45
CA TYR A 165 -3.88 -0.82 -1.23
C TYR A 165 -3.03 -0.02 -0.25
N LEU A 166 -3.69 0.90 0.45
CA LEU A 166 -3.11 1.60 1.57
C LEU A 166 -2.70 0.59 2.65
N ALA A 167 -1.53 0.78 3.25
CA ALA A 167 -0.91 -0.13 4.22
C ALA A 167 -0.53 -1.53 3.71
N GLN A 168 -0.62 -1.77 2.40
CA GLN A 168 -0.04 -2.96 1.78
C GLN A 168 1.49 -2.89 1.88
N MET A 169 2.10 -4.02 2.20
CA MET A 169 3.54 -4.18 2.20
C MET A 169 4.02 -4.60 0.81
N GLN A 170 5.08 -3.96 0.36
CA GLN A 170 5.78 -4.26 -0.88
C GLN A 170 7.23 -4.60 -0.56
N LEU A 171 7.82 -5.44 -1.39
CA LEU A 171 9.25 -5.71 -1.34
C LEU A 171 9.94 -4.99 -2.49
N GLY A 172 10.68 -3.93 -2.17
CA GLY A 172 11.49 -3.18 -3.12
C GLY A 172 12.85 -3.82 -3.35
N SER A 173 13.34 -3.71 -4.59
CA SER A 173 14.73 -4.03 -4.93
C SER A 173 15.61 -2.79 -4.73
N GLY A 174 16.75 -2.96 -4.08
CA GLY A 174 17.68 -1.91 -3.70
C GLY A 174 17.34 -1.22 -2.37
N ASP A 175 17.83 0.01 -2.22
CA ASP A 175 17.70 0.82 -1.00
C ASP A 175 16.40 1.68 -0.98
N GLY A 176 15.48 1.46 -1.93
CA GLY A 176 14.30 2.29 -2.13
C GLY A 176 13.01 1.51 -2.36
N CYS A 177 11.89 2.22 -2.26
CA CYS A 177 10.57 1.68 -2.56
C CYS A 177 10.25 1.78 -4.05
N LEU A 178 9.41 0.85 -4.53
CA LEU A 178 9.08 0.74 -5.96
C LEU A 178 8.26 1.93 -6.47
N THR A 179 7.49 2.57 -5.58
CA THR A 179 6.55 3.64 -5.94
C THR A 179 6.82 4.88 -5.11
N SER A 180 6.37 6.03 -5.64
CA SER A 180 6.37 7.29 -4.88
C SER A 180 5.34 7.30 -3.73
N LEU A 181 4.40 6.35 -3.74
CA LEU A 181 3.36 6.14 -2.73
C LEU A 181 3.77 5.14 -1.64
N ALA A 182 5.02 4.71 -1.63
CA ALA A 182 5.55 3.74 -0.68
C ALA A 182 6.72 4.34 0.10
N VAL A 183 6.78 4.01 1.39
CA VAL A 183 7.85 4.44 2.29
C VAL A 183 8.51 3.23 2.94
N PRO A 184 9.82 3.27 3.28
CA PRO A 184 10.47 2.17 3.96
C PRO A 184 9.76 1.81 5.26
N ALA A 185 9.62 0.52 5.51
CA ALA A 185 9.11 -0.03 6.76
C ALA A 185 10.26 -0.15 7.78
N ASP A 186 10.76 1.00 8.23
CA ASP A 186 11.93 1.16 9.10
C ASP A 186 11.59 1.69 10.50
N GLY A 187 10.34 1.53 10.93
CA GLY A 187 9.89 1.95 12.25
C GLY A 187 9.69 3.46 12.43
N ARG A 188 9.85 4.27 11.38
CA ARG A 188 9.70 5.73 11.47
C ARG A 188 8.30 6.16 11.93
N ALA A 189 8.23 7.32 12.56
CA ALA A 189 6.99 7.95 13.00
C ALA A 189 6.40 8.85 11.90
N PHE A 190 5.08 8.83 11.77
CA PHE A 190 4.27 9.73 10.96
C PHE A 190 3.34 10.55 11.84
N ILE A 191 3.04 11.78 11.42
CA ILE A 191 2.01 12.62 12.06
C ILE A 191 0.64 12.08 11.65
N ALA A 192 -0.18 11.70 12.62
CA ALA A 192 -1.49 11.08 12.36
C ALA A 192 -2.44 12.00 11.59
N MET A 193 -2.49 13.30 11.89
CA MET A 193 -3.32 14.28 11.16
C MET A 193 -2.89 14.48 9.70
N GLU A 194 -1.62 14.25 9.37
CA GLU A 194 -1.14 14.38 7.99
C GLU A 194 -1.35 13.08 7.19
N ASN A 195 -1.55 11.96 7.89
CA ASN A 195 -1.64 10.62 7.32
C ASN A 195 -2.89 9.88 7.83
N GLU A 196 -4.02 10.57 7.93
CA GLU A 196 -5.23 10.09 8.62
C GLU A 196 -5.72 8.73 8.12
N LYS A 197 -5.64 8.48 6.81
CA LYS A 197 -6.06 7.21 6.22
C LYS A 197 -5.16 6.05 6.67
N LEU A 198 -3.84 6.26 6.68
CA LEU A 198 -2.87 5.26 7.10
C LEU A 198 -2.96 5.04 8.61
N TRP A 199 -3.11 6.12 9.38
CA TRP A 199 -3.39 6.09 10.82
C TRP A 199 -4.64 5.27 11.14
N THR A 200 -5.73 5.41 10.39
CA THR A 200 -6.97 4.65 10.61
C THR A 200 -6.73 3.14 10.49
N LEU A 201 -5.78 2.70 9.65
CA LEU A 201 -5.47 1.29 9.44
C LEU A 201 -4.45 0.76 10.46
N LEU A 202 -3.39 1.51 10.74
CA LEU A 202 -2.29 1.04 11.59
C LEU A 202 -2.52 1.34 13.07
N SER A 203 -3.19 2.46 13.37
CA SER A 203 -3.25 3.02 14.72
C SER A 203 -1.86 3.01 15.38
N ASN A 204 -1.78 2.76 16.69
CA ASN A 204 -0.53 2.61 17.42
C ASN A 204 0.02 1.17 17.39
N ALA A 205 -0.35 0.34 16.40
CA ALA A 205 0.05 -1.07 16.37
C ALA A 205 1.57 -1.28 16.39
N TYR A 206 2.33 -0.29 15.90
CA TYR A 206 3.80 -0.32 15.82
C TYR A 206 4.46 0.70 16.76
N GLY A 207 3.70 1.24 17.72
CA GLY A 207 4.13 2.35 18.57
C GLY A 207 3.63 3.70 18.09
N GLY A 208 4.09 4.75 18.77
CA GLY A 208 3.56 6.11 18.64
C GLY A 208 2.83 6.57 19.90
N ASP A 209 2.47 7.85 19.92
CA ASP A 209 1.76 8.53 21.00
C ASP A 209 0.40 9.08 20.56
N SER A 210 -0.06 8.71 19.36
CA SER A 210 -1.30 9.19 18.78
C SER A 210 -2.52 8.84 19.62
N ARG A 211 -3.43 9.81 19.74
CA ARG A 211 -4.71 9.70 20.46
C ARG A 211 -5.86 9.47 19.49
N SER A 212 -7.03 9.10 20.02
CA SER A 212 -8.22 8.80 19.20
C SER A 212 -8.74 9.99 18.36
N ASN A 213 -8.32 11.21 18.67
CA ASN A 213 -8.62 12.42 17.89
C ASN A 213 -7.62 12.67 16.74
N GLY A 214 -6.68 11.76 16.48
CA GLY A 214 -5.68 11.91 15.42
C GLY A 214 -4.52 12.84 15.79
N GLU A 215 -4.48 13.40 17.00
CA GLU A 215 -3.31 14.16 17.48
C GLU A 215 -2.17 13.20 17.86
N GLY A 216 -0.93 13.58 17.57
CA GLY A 216 0.27 12.82 17.89
C GLY A 216 0.88 12.07 16.70
N SER A 217 1.73 11.11 17.00
CA SER A 217 2.44 10.29 16.02
C SER A 217 2.11 8.81 16.11
N PHE A 218 2.24 8.11 14.99
CA PHE A 218 2.17 6.66 14.90
C PHE A 218 3.35 6.13 14.10
N ASN A 219 3.79 4.91 14.39
CA ASN A 219 4.91 4.32 13.68
C ASN A 219 4.43 3.39 12.56
N VAL A 220 5.25 3.26 11.53
CA VAL A 220 5.15 2.15 10.57
C VAL A 220 5.89 0.92 11.13
N PRO A 221 5.70 -0.28 10.55
CA PRO A 221 6.48 -1.46 10.94
C PRO A 221 7.99 -1.20 10.83
N ASP A 222 8.78 -1.82 11.71
CA ASP A 222 10.23 -1.90 11.63
C ASP A 222 10.62 -3.31 11.18
N LEU A 223 10.83 -3.49 9.89
CA LEU A 223 11.11 -4.80 9.28
C LEU A 223 12.55 -4.87 8.81
N ALA A 224 13.25 -5.89 9.29
CA ALA A 224 14.57 -6.21 8.77
C ALA A 224 14.50 -6.52 7.27
N SER A 225 15.49 -6.00 6.53
CA SER A 225 15.71 -6.36 5.13
C SER A 225 15.77 -7.89 5.00
N PRO A 226 14.96 -8.50 4.11
CA PRO A 226 14.89 -9.96 4.01
C PRO A 226 16.11 -10.57 3.30
N ALA A 227 16.83 -9.78 2.51
CA ALA A 227 18.06 -10.16 1.84
C ALA A 227 18.87 -8.90 1.46
N PRO A 228 20.20 -9.01 1.28
CA PRO A 228 21.03 -7.89 0.85
C PRO A 228 20.47 -7.20 -0.40
N GLY A 229 20.29 -5.88 -0.35
CA GLY A 229 19.73 -5.11 -1.45
C GLY A 229 18.22 -5.29 -1.64
N MET A 230 17.47 -5.64 -0.59
CA MET A 230 16.01 -5.61 -0.59
C MET A 230 15.48 -4.76 0.57
N THR A 231 14.38 -4.06 0.37
CA THR A 231 13.78 -3.19 1.39
C THR A 231 12.28 -3.42 1.48
N TRP A 232 11.78 -3.69 2.69
CA TRP A 232 10.34 -3.67 2.93
C TRP A 232 9.82 -2.25 2.87
N CYS A 233 8.73 -2.07 2.14
CA CYS A 233 8.05 -0.80 2.01
C CYS A 233 6.59 -0.95 2.35
N ILE A 234 5.99 0.10 2.88
CA ILE A 234 4.57 0.20 3.16
C ILE A 234 3.96 1.31 2.31
N ASN A 235 2.84 1.02 1.68
CA ASN A 235 2.10 1.99 0.89
C ASN A 235 1.45 3.03 1.81
N ASN A 236 1.88 4.28 1.69
CA ASN A 236 1.28 5.45 2.36
C ASN A 236 0.25 6.17 1.48
N GLY A 237 0.12 5.79 0.20
CA GLY A 237 -0.97 6.14 -0.71
C GLY A 237 -1.68 4.89 -1.24
N GLY A 238 -2.70 5.10 -2.08
CA GLY A 238 -3.45 4.02 -2.73
C GLY A 238 -4.92 3.91 -2.30
N TYR A 239 -5.58 2.83 -2.71
CA TYR A 239 -6.97 2.55 -2.39
C TYR A 239 -7.12 2.15 -0.92
N TYR A 240 -8.14 2.70 -0.28
CA TYR A 240 -8.49 2.26 1.06
C TYR A 240 -9.09 0.85 0.97
N PRO A 241 -8.49 -0.16 1.62
CA PRO A 241 -8.94 -1.54 1.49
C PRO A 241 -10.38 -1.70 2.01
N PRO A 242 -11.27 -2.36 1.24
CA PRO A 242 -12.61 -2.66 1.71
C PRO A 242 -12.54 -3.63 2.90
N HIS A 243 -13.18 -3.24 4.01
CA HIS A 243 -13.36 -4.10 5.17
C HIS A 243 -14.57 -5.02 4.96
N ASN A 244 -14.48 -6.26 5.45
CA ASN A 244 -15.61 -7.20 5.51
C ASN A 244 -16.51 -6.92 6.71
#